data_AF-A0A4P8WLE1-F1
#
_entry.id   AF-A0A4P8WLE1-F1
#
_cell.length_a   1.000
_cell.length_b   1.000
_cell.length_c   1.000
_cell.angle_alpha   90.00
_cell.angle_beta   90.00
_cell.angle_gamma   90.00
#
_symmetry.space_group_name_H-M   'P 1'
#
loop_
_entity.id
_entity.type
_entity.pdbx_description
1 polymer ?
#
loop_
_entity_poly.entity_id
_entity_poly.type
_entity_poly.pdbx_seq_one_letter_code
_entity_poly.pdbx_strand_id
1 'polypeptide(L)'
;MNPRDIIRRDYDSRDGEDPLRVLVDTASLNEQLADGNDAAQRVLDYAANREFEFIRSPDTPRHEELECIPPYTIETAENGARVVRSDDDGQQTTTSFSYLFGYQERAIRRTTARVFSDDVNAYATEVEDVTDRELATVRQVFVHAALNHRDEGHLFITNRAVLLTNRRWFEAHFPGGQLNIMSLSEAVEYLGLYLRYREQFCASPNLTVGMFGWYWHLFRSLVPRYHVEADVDDDYLRGFSTRFQNLLIAVDEIGYQYFQEPDNRTQLNVQYHFDNAISLITGVFDTLALKTVEKYAIDDIRKEFISLSNNRGRDFLNEVREANTDLRDHIADHMAYINLIYVLRPLVVHRGGYQDSLLEDADQGWTAGVIPLDRFNEADRDAFERYYREIDDDPLPYDPLTEWGLYQADWADAGYIEPYHFMKAAVKTLIQFANAYLQLLGYPDFIEQRREDDEGATFIDTCDRIRQTGLTGFYQVFP
;
A
#
# COMPACT_ATOMS: atom_id res chain seq x y z
N MET A 1 -0.23 -11.25 -25.41
CA MET A 1 0.27 -9.96 -24.89
C MET A 1 -0.55 -9.78 -23.62
N ASN A 2 0.08 -9.98 -22.45
CA ASN A 2 -0.63 -10.26 -21.19
C ASN A 2 -0.81 -8.96 -20.40
N PRO A 3 -2.00 -8.66 -19.83
CA PRO A 3 -2.44 -7.27 -19.63
C PRO A 3 -2.22 -6.66 -18.24
N ARG A 4 -1.57 -7.34 -17.28
CA ARG A 4 -1.44 -6.81 -15.90
C ARG A 4 -0.39 -5.69 -15.72
N ASP A 5 0.13 -5.11 -16.80
CA ASP A 5 1.10 -4.01 -16.79
C ASP A 5 0.43 -2.63 -16.57
N ILE A 6 -0.33 -2.41 -15.49
CA ILE A 6 -1.02 -1.11 -15.29
C ILE A 6 0.00 0.01 -15.04
N ILE A 7 1.03 -0.27 -14.24
CA ILE A 7 2.11 0.71 -13.98
C ILE A 7 3.10 0.77 -15.16
N ARG A 8 3.29 -0.32 -15.92
CA ARG A 8 4.38 -0.42 -16.91
C ARG A 8 3.98 -0.12 -18.35
N ARG A 9 2.68 -0.21 -18.72
CA ARG A 9 2.22 0.10 -20.09
C ARG A 9 2.55 1.53 -20.51
N ASP A 10 2.55 2.48 -19.58
CA ASP A 10 2.75 3.90 -19.89
C ASP A 10 4.21 4.30 -20.15
N TYR A 11 5.21 3.47 -19.79
CA TYR A 11 6.62 3.84 -19.90
C TYR A 11 7.23 3.60 -21.29
N ASP A 12 6.72 2.61 -22.04
CA ASP A 12 7.20 2.28 -23.39
C ASP A 12 6.50 3.09 -24.50
N SER A 13 5.37 3.74 -24.20
CA SER A 13 4.73 4.73 -25.09
C SER A 13 5.33 6.12 -24.89
N ARG A 14 6.49 6.37 -25.49
CA ARG A 14 7.08 7.73 -25.60
C ARG A 14 6.28 8.72 -26.46
N ASP A 15 5.01 8.44 -26.72
CA ASP A 15 4.08 9.29 -27.46
C ASP A 15 2.86 9.57 -26.55
N GLY A 16 2.92 10.69 -25.81
CA GLY A 16 1.76 11.43 -25.28
C GLY A 16 0.67 10.63 -24.57
N GLU A 17 0.88 10.37 -23.29
CA GLU A 17 0.07 9.46 -22.45
C GLU A 17 -1.32 10.03 -22.09
N ASP A 18 -2.35 9.21 -22.32
CA ASP A 18 -3.70 9.46 -21.82
C ASP A 18 -3.73 9.27 -20.28
N PRO A 19 -4.48 10.09 -19.52
CA PRO A 19 -4.59 9.95 -18.08
C PRO A 19 -5.18 8.58 -17.68
N LEU A 20 -4.74 8.04 -16.54
CA LEU A 20 -5.31 6.81 -15.99
C LEU A 20 -6.75 7.07 -15.55
N ARG A 21 -7.69 6.34 -16.18
CA ARG A 21 -9.11 6.49 -15.88
C ARG A 21 -9.52 5.72 -14.62
N VAL A 22 -10.25 6.41 -13.76
CA VAL A 22 -10.71 5.94 -12.45
C VAL A 22 -12.23 6.06 -12.38
N LEU A 23 -12.91 4.92 -12.28
CA LEU A 23 -14.35 4.87 -11.99
C LEU A 23 -14.58 4.83 -10.49
N VAL A 24 -15.41 5.72 -9.95
CA VAL A 24 -15.80 5.73 -8.53
C VAL A 24 -17.28 5.43 -8.32
N ASP A 25 -17.59 4.59 -7.34
CA ASP A 25 -18.97 4.28 -6.91
C ASP A 25 -19.51 5.40 -6.01
N THR A 26 -20.29 6.32 -6.57
CA THR A 26 -20.81 7.52 -5.89
C THR A 26 -21.63 7.18 -4.65
N ALA A 27 -22.46 6.14 -4.70
CA ALA A 27 -23.27 5.75 -3.56
C ALA A 27 -22.41 5.27 -2.39
N SER A 28 -21.38 4.47 -2.68
CA SER A 28 -20.45 4.00 -1.66
C SER A 28 -19.59 5.14 -1.10
N LEU A 29 -19.09 6.05 -1.94
CA LEU A 29 -18.26 7.17 -1.47
C LEU A 29 -19.10 8.17 -0.65
N ASN A 30 -20.36 8.42 -1.02
CA ASN A 30 -21.25 9.26 -0.22
C ASN A 30 -21.40 8.74 1.22
N GLU A 31 -21.55 7.42 1.40
CA GLU A 31 -21.63 6.78 2.72
C GLU A 31 -20.30 6.96 3.48
N GLN A 32 -19.16 6.67 2.84
CA GLN A 32 -17.84 6.76 3.48
C GLN A 32 -17.44 8.18 3.87
N LEU A 33 -17.73 9.18 3.04
CA LEU A 33 -17.48 10.59 3.36
C LEU A 33 -18.38 11.07 4.51
N ALA A 34 -19.64 10.62 4.57
CA ALA A 34 -20.52 10.95 5.69
C ALA A 34 -20.04 10.37 7.03
N ASP A 35 -19.35 9.23 6.98
CA ASP A 35 -18.72 8.59 8.15
C ASP A 35 -17.35 9.18 8.50
N GLY A 36 -16.85 10.18 7.74
CA GLY A 36 -15.55 10.80 7.96
C GLY A 36 -14.37 9.91 7.59
N ASN A 37 -14.52 9.03 6.59
CA ASN A 37 -13.44 8.16 6.14
C ASN A 37 -12.36 8.95 5.37
N ASP A 38 -11.19 9.11 5.99
CA ASP A 38 -10.05 9.83 5.41
C ASP A 38 -9.60 9.27 4.05
N ALA A 39 -9.68 7.95 3.82
CA ALA A 39 -9.30 7.36 2.55
C ALA A 39 -10.25 7.78 1.41
N ALA A 40 -11.54 7.97 1.70
CA ALA A 40 -12.49 8.49 0.73
C ALA A 40 -12.14 9.92 0.29
N GLN A 41 -11.80 10.79 1.23
CA GLN A 41 -11.37 12.15 0.93
C GLN A 41 -10.09 12.15 0.09
N ARG A 42 -9.10 11.35 0.49
CA ARG A 42 -7.82 11.28 -0.22
C ARG A 42 -7.93 10.76 -1.64
N VAL A 43 -8.79 9.78 -1.91
CA VAL A 43 -9.08 9.33 -3.29
C VAL A 43 -9.56 10.51 -4.15
N LEU A 44 -10.42 11.39 -3.60
CA LEU A 44 -10.93 12.54 -4.33
C LEU A 44 -9.88 13.65 -4.50
N ASP A 45 -8.94 13.78 -3.57
CA ASP A 45 -7.81 14.72 -3.74
C ASP A 45 -6.95 14.37 -4.98
N TYR A 46 -6.88 13.10 -5.38
CA TYR A 46 -6.21 12.67 -6.62
C TYR A 46 -6.96 13.12 -7.89
N ALA A 47 -8.27 13.38 -7.83
CA ALA A 47 -9.05 13.80 -9.01
C ALA A 47 -8.60 15.15 -9.57
N ALA A 48 -7.94 15.98 -8.77
CA ALA A 48 -7.35 17.24 -9.22
C ALA A 48 -6.01 17.05 -9.97
N ASN A 49 -5.41 15.86 -9.95
CA ASN A 49 -4.15 15.58 -10.63
C ASN A 49 -4.39 15.15 -12.08
N ARG A 50 -3.67 15.79 -13.01
CA ARG A 50 -3.81 15.58 -14.46
C ARG A 50 -3.47 14.17 -14.97
N GLU A 51 -2.75 13.37 -14.18
CA GLU A 51 -2.43 11.99 -14.55
C GLU A 51 -3.64 11.05 -14.37
N PHE A 52 -4.74 11.55 -13.79
CA PHE A 52 -5.96 10.79 -13.60
C PHE A 52 -7.16 11.43 -14.30
N GLU A 53 -8.08 10.57 -14.73
CA GLU A 53 -9.38 10.96 -15.27
C GLU A 53 -10.47 10.28 -14.43
N PHE A 54 -11.13 11.06 -13.57
CA PHE A 54 -12.17 10.52 -12.71
C PHE A 54 -13.54 10.58 -13.40
N ILE A 55 -14.29 9.49 -13.24
CA ILE A 55 -15.68 9.35 -13.66
C ILE A 55 -16.44 8.71 -12.51
N ARG A 56 -17.69 9.08 -12.31
CA ARG A 56 -18.49 8.54 -11.22
C ARG A 56 -19.75 7.81 -11.69
N SER A 57 -20.31 6.97 -10.82
CA SER A 57 -21.62 6.36 -11.05
C SER A 57 -22.74 7.42 -11.11
N PRO A 58 -23.87 7.14 -11.80
CA PRO A 58 -24.94 8.11 -12.00
C PRO A 58 -25.76 8.42 -10.74
N ASP A 59 -25.42 7.83 -9.59
CA ASP A 59 -26.09 8.14 -8.34
C ASP A 59 -25.93 9.63 -7.98
N THR A 60 -26.87 10.18 -7.21
CA THR A 60 -26.82 11.59 -6.83
C THR A 60 -25.67 11.83 -5.83
N PRO A 61 -24.70 12.70 -6.14
CA PRO A 61 -23.65 13.08 -5.19
C PRO A 61 -24.26 13.84 -4.01
N ARG A 62 -23.65 13.72 -2.83
CA ARG A 62 -24.05 14.46 -1.60
C ARG A 62 -22.95 15.36 -1.05
N HIS A 63 -21.78 15.34 -1.69
CA HIS A 63 -20.58 16.08 -1.31
C HIS A 63 -20.05 16.81 -2.54
N GLU A 64 -19.54 18.02 -2.35
CA GLU A 64 -19.12 18.94 -3.42
C GLU A 64 -18.01 18.32 -4.29
N GLU A 65 -17.11 17.57 -3.66
CA GLU A 65 -15.99 16.89 -4.31
C GLU A 65 -16.47 15.87 -5.35
N LEU A 66 -17.61 15.19 -5.09
CA LEU A 66 -18.23 14.25 -6.03
C LEU A 66 -19.07 14.96 -7.10
N GLU A 67 -19.61 16.14 -6.81
CA GLU A 67 -20.36 16.95 -7.79
C GLU A 67 -19.45 17.39 -8.94
N CYS A 68 -18.19 17.69 -8.62
CA CYS A 68 -17.15 18.07 -9.59
C CYS A 68 -16.66 16.92 -10.48
N ILE A 69 -17.07 15.67 -10.24
CA ILE A 69 -16.70 14.52 -11.07
C ILE A 69 -17.85 14.20 -12.04
N PRO A 70 -17.59 14.12 -13.35
CA PRO A 70 -18.65 13.85 -14.33
C PRO A 70 -19.21 12.42 -14.18
N PRO A 71 -20.55 12.25 -14.19
CA PRO A 71 -21.17 10.94 -14.17
C PRO A 71 -21.20 10.29 -15.55
N TYR A 72 -21.07 8.96 -15.60
CA TYR A 72 -21.43 8.24 -16.82
C TYR A 72 -22.95 8.08 -16.95
N THR A 73 -23.43 7.99 -18.20
CA THR A 73 -24.80 7.59 -18.57
C THR A 73 -24.78 6.32 -19.41
N ILE A 74 -25.89 5.57 -19.39
CA ILE A 74 -26.11 4.46 -20.33
C ILE A 74 -27.23 4.88 -21.28
N GLU A 75 -26.89 5.06 -22.55
CA GLU A 75 -27.79 5.59 -23.57
C GLU A 75 -27.96 4.61 -24.72
N THR A 76 -29.01 4.79 -25.52
CA THR A 76 -29.19 4.05 -26.77
C THR A 76 -28.81 4.97 -27.92
N ALA A 77 -27.72 4.64 -28.61
CA ALA A 77 -27.26 5.34 -29.80
C ALA A 77 -28.28 5.23 -30.95
N GLU A 78 -28.15 6.09 -31.97
CA GLU A 78 -29.08 6.16 -33.11
C GLU A 78 -29.23 4.83 -33.87
N ASN A 79 -28.18 3.99 -33.86
CA ASN A 79 -28.18 2.67 -34.47
C ASN A 79 -28.84 1.57 -33.58
N GLY A 80 -29.39 1.95 -32.43
CA GLY A 80 -30.02 1.05 -31.45
C GLY A 80 -29.03 0.37 -30.49
N ALA A 81 -27.72 0.62 -30.60
CA ALA A 81 -26.74 0.06 -29.69
C ALA A 81 -26.74 0.81 -28.35
N ARG A 82 -26.58 0.08 -27.24
CA ARG A 82 -26.38 0.72 -25.92
C ARG A 82 -24.94 1.16 -25.78
N VAL A 83 -24.71 2.35 -25.26
CA VAL A 83 -23.38 2.91 -25.01
C VAL A 83 -23.27 3.43 -23.58
N VAL A 84 -22.08 3.31 -23.00
CA VAL A 84 -21.69 4.06 -21.80
C VAL A 84 -21.01 5.34 -22.28
N ARG A 85 -21.51 6.49 -21.81
CA ARG A 85 -21.02 7.81 -22.21
C ARG A 85 -20.71 8.65 -20.98
N SER A 86 -19.69 9.50 -21.07
CA SER A 86 -19.53 10.66 -20.20
C SER A 86 -19.22 11.86 -21.08
N ASP A 87 -19.79 13.01 -20.76
CA ASP A 87 -19.49 14.26 -21.45
C ASP A 87 -18.51 15.09 -20.60
N ASP A 88 -17.58 15.76 -21.28
CA ASP A 88 -16.74 16.80 -20.70
C ASP A 88 -17.63 17.95 -20.20
N ASP A 89 -17.53 18.25 -18.91
CA ASP A 89 -18.26 19.33 -18.25
C ASP A 89 -17.47 20.65 -18.24
N GLY A 90 -16.25 20.65 -18.80
CA GLY A 90 -15.33 21.78 -18.84
C GLY A 90 -14.71 22.14 -17.48
N GLN A 91 -14.93 21.33 -16.44
CA GLN A 91 -14.41 21.56 -15.09
C GLN A 91 -13.25 20.62 -14.71
N GLN A 92 -13.12 19.45 -15.35
CA GLN A 92 -12.01 18.50 -15.15
C GLN A 92 -11.22 18.21 -16.44
N THR A 93 -10.19 17.35 -16.31
CA THR A 93 -9.40 16.79 -17.42
C THR A 93 -10.14 15.68 -18.20
N THR A 94 -11.38 15.35 -17.83
CA THR A 94 -12.15 14.25 -18.41
C THR A 94 -12.52 14.54 -19.86
N THR A 95 -12.06 13.69 -20.77
CA THR A 95 -12.40 13.75 -22.18
C THR A 95 -13.70 13.01 -22.43
N SER A 96 -14.60 13.61 -23.22
CA SER A 96 -15.86 12.93 -23.60
C SER A 96 -15.57 11.58 -24.24
N PHE A 97 -16.27 10.53 -23.79
CA PHE A 97 -16.12 9.19 -24.35
C PHE A 97 -17.47 8.52 -24.60
N SER A 98 -17.47 7.52 -25.48
CA SER A 98 -18.64 6.66 -25.74
C SER A 98 -18.19 5.23 -26.08
N TYR A 99 -18.41 4.30 -25.17
CA TYR A 99 -18.06 2.88 -25.33
C TYR A 99 -19.31 2.01 -25.53
N LEU A 100 -19.20 0.96 -26.34
CA LEU A 100 -20.30 0.02 -26.55
C LEU A 100 -20.60 -0.75 -25.25
N PHE A 101 -21.84 -0.67 -24.77
CA PHE A 101 -22.35 -1.48 -23.67
C PHE A 101 -23.04 -2.73 -24.22
N GLY A 102 -22.24 -3.72 -24.60
CA GLY A 102 -22.72 -4.97 -25.24
C GLY A 102 -23.42 -5.96 -24.30
N TYR A 103 -23.49 -5.67 -23.00
CA TYR A 103 -23.99 -6.60 -21.99
C TYR A 103 -25.52 -6.63 -21.90
N GLN A 104 -26.09 -7.83 -21.94
CA GLN A 104 -27.53 -8.04 -21.80
C GLN A 104 -27.96 -8.01 -20.34
N GLU A 105 -29.09 -7.36 -20.05
CA GLU A 105 -29.68 -7.26 -18.71
C GLU A 105 -29.85 -8.64 -18.02
N ARG A 106 -30.23 -9.66 -18.80
CA ARG A 106 -30.38 -11.05 -18.33
C ARG A 106 -29.07 -11.60 -17.76
N ALA A 107 -27.93 -11.28 -18.36
CA ALA A 107 -26.63 -11.74 -17.89
C ALA A 107 -26.26 -11.05 -16.57
N ILE A 108 -26.49 -9.73 -16.48
CA ILE A 108 -26.24 -8.95 -15.26
C ILE A 108 -27.10 -9.47 -14.11
N ARG A 109 -28.39 -9.76 -14.34
CA ARG A 109 -29.29 -10.35 -13.33
C ARG A 109 -28.80 -11.71 -12.82
N ARG A 110 -28.31 -12.59 -13.71
CA ARG A 110 -27.74 -13.89 -13.32
C ARG A 110 -26.49 -13.75 -12.48
N THR A 111 -25.58 -12.86 -12.89
CA THR A 111 -24.39 -12.55 -12.12
C THR A 111 -24.74 -11.97 -10.75
N THR A 112 -25.74 -11.09 -10.70
CA THR A 112 -26.24 -10.51 -9.44
C THR A 112 -26.76 -11.59 -8.50
N ALA A 113 -27.59 -12.50 -9.01
CA ALA A 113 -28.09 -13.63 -8.22
C ALA A 113 -26.95 -14.47 -7.65
N ARG A 114 -25.91 -14.76 -8.45
CA ARG A 114 -24.76 -15.55 -8.00
C ARG A 114 -23.93 -14.86 -6.91
N VAL A 115 -23.78 -13.54 -7.00
CA VAL A 115 -22.92 -12.76 -6.10
C VAL A 115 -23.62 -12.48 -4.76
N PHE A 116 -24.94 -12.36 -4.77
CA PHE A 116 -25.76 -12.10 -3.57
C PHE A 116 -26.39 -13.35 -2.96
N SER A 117 -26.22 -14.52 -3.58
CA SER A 117 -26.71 -15.82 -3.08
C SER A 117 -25.56 -16.65 -2.51
N ASP A 118 -25.80 -17.26 -1.35
CA ASP A 118 -24.91 -18.29 -0.78
C ASP A 118 -24.98 -19.62 -1.57
N ASP A 119 -26.02 -19.82 -2.40
CA ASP A 119 -26.16 -20.99 -3.26
C ASP A 119 -25.33 -20.84 -4.55
N VAL A 120 -24.25 -21.61 -4.62
CA VAL A 120 -23.34 -21.72 -5.78
C VAL A 120 -24.07 -22.16 -7.06
N ASN A 121 -25.23 -22.82 -6.96
CA ASN A 121 -26.06 -23.28 -8.07
C ASN A 121 -27.15 -22.28 -8.53
N ALA A 122 -27.23 -21.08 -7.94
CA ALA A 122 -28.21 -20.04 -8.28
C ALA A 122 -28.17 -19.58 -9.76
N TYR A 123 -27.17 -20.02 -10.52
CA TYR A 123 -27.05 -19.80 -11.97
C TYR A 123 -28.21 -20.40 -12.79
N ALA A 124 -28.97 -21.35 -12.24
CA ALA A 124 -29.83 -22.26 -13.01
C ALA A 124 -31.35 -21.99 -12.95
N THR A 125 -31.86 -21.14 -12.05
CA THR A 125 -33.31 -20.94 -11.87
C THR A 125 -33.74 -19.50 -12.16
N GLU A 126 -34.99 -19.30 -12.58
CA GLU A 126 -35.54 -17.97 -12.90
C GLU A 126 -35.33 -17.02 -11.72
N VAL A 127 -34.51 -15.99 -11.94
CA VAL A 127 -34.03 -15.08 -10.90
C VAL A 127 -35.12 -14.06 -10.59
N GLU A 128 -36.07 -14.43 -9.72
CA GLU A 128 -37.11 -13.50 -9.23
C GLU A 128 -36.64 -12.66 -8.02
N ASP A 129 -35.62 -13.12 -7.28
CA ASP A 129 -35.20 -12.52 -5.98
C ASP A 129 -34.02 -11.53 -6.05
N VAL A 130 -33.86 -10.77 -7.15
CA VAL A 130 -32.83 -9.70 -7.23
C VAL A 130 -33.48 -8.33 -7.15
N THR A 131 -33.12 -7.57 -6.13
CA THR A 131 -33.57 -6.18 -5.94
C THR A 131 -32.92 -5.25 -6.95
N ASP A 132 -33.58 -4.13 -7.25
CA ASP A 132 -33.01 -3.11 -8.15
C ASP A 132 -31.71 -2.51 -7.62
N ARG A 133 -31.53 -2.45 -6.28
CA ARG A 133 -30.28 -1.99 -5.64
C ARG A 133 -29.12 -2.95 -5.91
N GLU A 134 -29.33 -4.25 -5.74
CA GLU A 134 -28.32 -5.27 -6.01
C GLU A 134 -27.94 -5.28 -7.49
N LEU A 135 -28.96 -5.20 -8.35
CA LEU A 135 -28.75 -5.14 -9.79
C LEU A 135 -27.97 -3.91 -10.23
N ALA A 136 -28.29 -2.73 -9.67
CA ALA A 136 -27.54 -1.50 -9.92
C ALA A 136 -26.08 -1.62 -9.46
N THR A 137 -25.84 -2.27 -8.32
CA THR A 137 -24.50 -2.51 -7.76
C THR A 137 -23.64 -3.32 -8.71
N VAL A 138 -24.14 -4.48 -9.16
CA VAL A 138 -23.40 -5.36 -10.08
C VAL A 138 -23.28 -4.76 -11.47
N ARG A 139 -24.29 -3.99 -11.92
CA ARG A 139 -24.22 -3.28 -13.22
C ARG A 139 -23.01 -2.35 -13.31
N GLN A 140 -22.55 -1.75 -12.21
CA GLN A 140 -21.34 -0.92 -12.22
C GLN A 140 -20.10 -1.73 -12.65
N VAL A 141 -19.97 -3.00 -12.24
CA VAL A 141 -18.89 -3.90 -12.68
C VAL A 141 -18.94 -4.12 -14.20
N PHE A 142 -20.14 -4.32 -14.76
CA PHE A 142 -20.32 -4.47 -16.21
C PHE A 142 -20.04 -3.18 -16.98
N VAL A 143 -20.38 -2.03 -16.41
CA VAL A 143 -20.02 -0.73 -16.99
C VAL A 143 -18.51 -0.59 -17.00
N HIS A 144 -17.85 -0.89 -15.89
CA HIS A 144 -16.39 -0.86 -15.80
C HIS A 144 -15.75 -1.83 -16.82
N ALA A 145 -16.25 -3.06 -16.93
CA ALA A 145 -15.79 -4.02 -17.93
C ALA A 145 -15.94 -3.49 -19.37
N ALA A 146 -17.01 -2.76 -19.68
CA ALA A 146 -17.19 -2.12 -20.98
C ALA A 146 -16.17 -1.00 -21.21
N LEU A 147 -15.85 -0.23 -20.18
CA LEU A 147 -14.79 0.79 -20.22
C LEU A 147 -13.39 0.16 -20.36
N ASN A 148 -13.19 -1.06 -19.84
CA ASN A 148 -11.90 -1.73 -19.84
C ASN A 148 -11.69 -2.72 -21.02
N HIS A 149 -12.64 -2.81 -21.97
CA HIS A 149 -12.67 -3.82 -23.04
C HIS A 149 -11.47 -3.74 -24.03
N ARG A 150 -10.57 -2.76 -23.89
CA ARG A 150 -9.34 -2.63 -24.69
C ARG A 150 -8.05 -2.84 -23.88
N ASP A 151 -8.17 -3.49 -22.72
CA ASP A 151 -7.08 -3.66 -21.76
C ASP A 151 -6.52 -2.31 -21.27
N GLU A 152 -7.31 -1.23 -21.29
CA GLU A 152 -6.83 0.13 -20.97
C GLU A 152 -6.39 0.27 -19.49
N GLY A 153 -6.59 -0.76 -18.65
CA GLY A 153 -6.02 -0.83 -17.31
C GLY A 153 -6.73 0.08 -16.30
N HIS A 154 -7.96 0.48 -16.58
CA HIS A 154 -8.72 1.40 -15.73
C HIS A 154 -8.96 0.83 -14.33
N LEU A 155 -9.23 1.71 -13.36
CA LEU A 155 -9.54 1.33 -11.98
C LEU A 155 -11.04 1.43 -11.69
N PHE A 156 -11.55 0.56 -10.81
CA PHE A 156 -12.88 0.71 -10.22
C PHE A 156 -12.78 0.76 -8.70
N ILE A 157 -13.03 1.93 -8.13
CA ILE A 157 -12.95 2.17 -6.68
C ILE A 157 -14.36 2.08 -6.07
N THR A 158 -14.51 1.19 -5.09
CA THR A 158 -15.75 1.01 -4.32
C THR A 158 -15.42 0.56 -2.89
N ASN A 159 -16.30 0.86 -1.93
CA ASN A 159 -16.24 0.29 -0.58
C ASN A 159 -17.36 -0.73 -0.32
N ARG A 160 -17.99 -1.26 -1.39
CA ARG A 160 -19.01 -2.29 -1.25
C ARG A 160 -18.37 -3.66 -1.01
N ALA A 161 -18.52 -4.17 0.21
CA ALA A 161 -17.99 -5.47 0.62
C ALA A 161 -18.31 -6.59 -0.38
N VAL A 162 -19.57 -6.67 -0.85
CA VAL A 162 -19.99 -7.70 -1.83
C VAL A 162 -19.19 -7.66 -3.13
N LEU A 163 -18.79 -6.48 -3.62
CA LEU A 163 -17.98 -6.34 -4.83
C LEU A 163 -16.52 -6.67 -4.56
N LEU A 164 -15.98 -6.18 -3.43
CA LEU A 164 -14.59 -6.41 -3.02
C LEU A 164 -14.31 -7.89 -2.72
N THR A 165 -15.18 -8.55 -1.97
CA THR A 165 -15.09 -10.00 -1.68
C THR A 165 -15.16 -10.85 -2.96
N ASN A 166 -15.91 -10.42 -3.97
CA ASN A 166 -16.08 -11.16 -5.23
C ASN A 166 -15.20 -10.65 -6.38
N ARG A 167 -14.25 -9.73 -6.14
CA ARG A 167 -13.49 -9.06 -7.21
C ARG A 167 -12.77 -10.03 -8.15
N ARG A 168 -12.05 -11.01 -7.59
CA ARG A 168 -11.33 -12.04 -8.37
C ARG A 168 -12.29 -12.97 -9.11
N TRP A 169 -13.46 -13.24 -8.52
CA TRP A 169 -14.51 -14.02 -9.18
C TRP A 169 -15.01 -13.30 -10.43
N PHE A 170 -15.22 -11.97 -10.37
CA PHE A 170 -15.61 -11.17 -11.55
C PHE A 170 -14.54 -11.11 -12.64
N GLU A 171 -13.25 -11.19 -12.29
CA GLU A 171 -12.17 -11.24 -13.28
C GLU A 171 -12.07 -12.62 -13.96
N ALA A 172 -12.30 -13.69 -13.20
CA ALA A 172 -12.26 -15.07 -13.69
C ALA A 172 -13.55 -15.51 -14.42
N HIS A 173 -14.69 -14.88 -14.14
CA HIS A 173 -16.01 -15.22 -14.69
C HIS A 173 -16.64 -14.02 -15.37
N PHE A 174 -17.66 -14.25 -16.21
CA PHE A 174 -18.36 -13.17 -16.91
C PHE A 174 -18.81 -12.03 -15.96
N PRO A 175 -18.41 -10.76 -16.20
CA PRO A 175 -17.94 -10.20 -17.48
C PRO A 175 -16.51 -10.57 -17.88
N GLY A 176 -15.66 -10.95 -16.92
CA GLY A 176 -14.31 -11.46 -17.13
C GLY A 176 -13.30 -10.38 -17.51
N GLY A 177 -12.04 -10.77 -17.57
CA GLY A 177 -10.94 -9.87 -17.90
C GLY A 177 -10.49 -9.04 -16.70
N GLN A 178 -9.62 -8.06 -16.94
CA GLN A 178 -9.08 -7.22 -15.89
C GLN A 178 -10.12 -6.19 -15.45
N LEU A 179 -10.38 -6.09 -14.15
CA LEU A 179 -11.38 -5.16 -13.60
C LEU A 179 -10.82 -4.26 -12.52
N ASN A 180 -9.64 -4.57 -11.94
CA ASN A 180 -8.91 -3.71 -11.01
C ASN A 180 -9.84 -3.07 -9.94
N ILE A 181 -10.71 -3.90 -9.35
CA ILE A 181 -11.67 -3.45 -8.35
C ILE A 181 -10.93 -3.27 -7.03
N MET A 182 -10.84 -2.03 -6.56
CA MET A 182 -10.05 -1.66 -5.39
C MET A 182 -10.93 -1.11 -4.28
N SER A 183 -10.52 -1.40 -3.05
CA SER A 183 -11.01 -0.69 -1.87
C SER A 183 -10.50 0.76 -1.86
N LEU A 184 -11.07 1.63 -1.03
CA LEU A 184 -10.57 2.99 -0.86
C LEU A 184 -9.11 3.03 -0.41
N SER A 185 -8.75 2.22 0.58
CA SER A 185 -7.38 2.17 1.12
C SER A 185 -6.37 1.71 0.07
N GLU A 186 -6.70 0.65 -0.66
CA GLU A 186 -5.87 0.14 -1.76
C GLU A 186 -5.73 1.16 -2.89
N ALA A 187 -6.80 1.90 -3.21
CA ALA A 187 -6.76 2.92 -4.26
C ALA A 187 -5.85 4.11 -3.86
N VAL A 188 -5.89 4.57 -2.61
CA VAL A 188 -4.96 5.60 -2.13
C VAL A 188 -3.51 5.13 -2.27
N GLU A 189 -3.25 3.87 -1.94
CA GLU A 189 -1.92 3.26 -2.11
C GLU A 189 -1.47 3.27 -3.57
N TYR A 190 -2.32 2.74 -4.44
CA TYR A 190 -2.07 2.60 -5.85
C TYR A 190 -1.84 3.95 -6.53
N LEU A 191 -2.78 4.90 -6.38
CA LEU A 191 -2.72 6.21 -7.04
C LEU A 191 -1.46 6.99 -6.62
N GLY A 192 -1.08 6.88 -5.35
CA GLY A 192 0.15 7.50 -4.85
C GLY A 192 1.40 6.88 -5.47
N LEU A 193 1.48 5.56 -5.52
CA LEU A 193 2.59 4.85 -6.17
C LEU A 193 2.64 5.17 -7.66
N TYR A 194 1.50 5.22 -8.35
CA TYR A 194 1.42 5.57 -9.77
C TYR A 194 2.06 6.94 -10.05
N LEU A 195 1.71 7.98 -9.27
CA LEU A 195 2.35 9.29 -9.42
C LEU A 195 3.86 9.24 -9.19
N ARG A 196 4.34 8.54 -8.15
CA ARG A 196 5.78 8.45 -7.86
C ARG A 196 6.54 7.66 -8.91
N TYR A 197 5.94 6.61 -9.47
CA TYR A 197 6.47 5.88 -10.61
C TYR A 197 6.63 6.77 -11.85
N ARG A 198 5.71 7.73 -12.03
CA ARG A 198 5.72 8.79 -13.05
C ARG A 198 6.64 9.98 -12.71
N GLU A 199 7.51 9.83 -11.72
CA GLU A 199 8.39 10.88 -11.18
C GLU A 199 7.65 12.13 -10.64
N GLN A 200 6.36 12.01 -10.31
CA GLN A 200 5.55 13.08 -9.73
C GLN A 200 5.43 12.94 -8.21
N PHE A 201 6.27 13.70 -7.51
CA PHE A 201 6.32 13.67 -6.05
C PHE A 201 5.50 14.82 -5.44
N CYS A 202 4.20 14.58 -5.24
CA CYS A 202 3.27 15.60 -4.75
C CYS A 202 3.18 15.60 -3.21
N ALA A 203 3.36 16.77 -2.61
CA ALA A 203 3.08 17.02 -1.20
C ALA A 203 1.59 17.32 -0.95
N SER A 204 0.91 17.91 -1.93
CA SER A 204 -0.55 18.09 -2.00
C SER A 204 -0.94 18.21 -3.49
N PRO A 205 -2.23 18.20 -3.87
CA PRO A 205 -2.63 18.28 -5.29
C PRO A 205 -2.01 19.46 -6.06
N ASN A 206 -1.75 20.58 -5.37
CA ASN A 206 -1.19 21.80 -5.96
C ASN A 206 0.29 22.06 -5.61
N LEU A 207 0.97 21.10 -4.95
CA LEU A 207 2.36 21.27 -4.52
C LEU A 207 3.19 20.03 -4.88
N THR A 208 4.05 20.18 -5.88
CA THR A 208 5.06 19.17 -6.22
C THR A 208 6.40 19.54 -5.57
N VAL A 209 7.12 18.52 -5.09
CA VAL A 209 8.49 18.63 -4.58
C VAL A 209 9.39 17.67 -5.36
N GLY A 210 10.71 17.83 -5.30
CA GLY A 210 11.62 16.85 -5.91
C GLY A 210 11.67 15.55 -5.11
N MET A 211 12.02 14.43 -5.75
CA MET A 211 12.12 13.09 -5.14
C MET A 211 12.83 13.09 -3.77
N PHE A 212 14.05 13.64 -3.72
CA PHE A 212 14.83 13.74 -2.48
C PHE A 212 14.10 14.54 -1.41
N GLY A 213 13.49 15.66 -1.79
CA GLY A 213 12.68 16.47 -0.89
C GLY A 213 11.49 15.69 -0.37
N TRP A 214 10.80 14.94 -1.22
CA TRP A 214 9.62 14.18 -0.83
C TRP A 214 9.93 13.12 0.22
N TYR A 215 10.91 12.23 -0.04
CA TYR A 215 11.30 11.20 0.92
C TYR A 215 11.88 11.79 2.20
N TRP A 216 12.60 12.93 2.10
CA TRP A 216 13.07 13.65 3.27
C TRP A 216 11.90 14.13 4.14
N HIS A 217 10.95 14.88 3.58
CA HIS A 217 9.83 15.43 4.34
C HIS A 217 8.88 14.33 4.85
N LEU A 218 8.67 13.26 4.07
CA LEU A 218 7.91 12.09 4.50
C LEU A 218 8.58 11.39 5.69
N PHE A 219 9.88 11.12 5.62
CA PHE A 219 10.61 10.55 6.76
C PHE A 219 10.49 11.46 7.99
N ARG A 220 10.62 12.78 7.81
CA ARG A 220 10.53 13.75 8.92
C ARG A 220 9.12 13.81 9.52
N SER A 221 8.06 13.60 8.74
CA SER A 221 6.69 13.52 9.25
C SER A 221 6.40 12.18 9.94
N LEU A 222 7.04 11.09 9.52
CA LEU A 222 6.89 9.76 10.12
C LEU A 222 7.65 9.63 11.45
N VAL A 223 8.85 10.22 11.53
CA VAL A 223 9.73 10.17 12.71
C VAL A 223 10.05 11.61 13.16
N PRO A 224 9.07 12.35 13.71
CA PRO A 224 9.22 13.76 14.05
C PRO A 224 10.29 14.01 15.12
N ARG A 225 10.57 13.02 15.98
CA ARG A 225 11.61 13.13 17.01
C ARG A 225 13.04 13.02 16.48
N TYR A 226 13.22 12.61 15.23
CA TYR A 226 14.53 12.73 14.60
C TYR A 226 14.94 14.21 14.51
N HIS A 227 16.19 14.55 14.79
CA HIS A 227 16.82 15.80 14.37
C HIS A 227 18.33 15.72 14.62
N VAL A 228 19.10 16.41 13.79
CA VAL A 228 20.54 16.61 13.98
C VAL A 228 20.75 18.10 14.17
N GLU A 229 21.38 18.50 15.26
CA GLU A 229 21.74 19.89 15.50
C GLU A 229 22.79 20.33 14.47
N ALA A 230 22.66 21.55 13.93
CA ALA A 230 23.47 22.02 12.80
C ALA A 230 24.98 22.01 13.09
N ASP A 231 25.38 22.15 14.35
CA ASP A 231 26.77 22.24 14.79
C ASP A 231 27.32 20.92 15.36
N VAL A 232 26.55 19.83 15.32
CA VAL A 232 26.94 18.52 15.87
C VAL A 232 27.21 17.51 14.76
N ASP A 233 28.38 16.88 14.81
CA ASP A 233 28.74 15.81 13.91
C ASP A 233 28.17 14.47 14.41
N ASP A 234 26.87 14.26 14.18
CA ASP A 234 26.15 13.06 14.59
C ASP A 234 26.05 12.04 13.44
N ASP A 235 27.18 11.36 13.16
CA ASP A 235 27.28 10.36 12.10
C ASP A 235 26.27 9.21 12.26
N TYR A 236 25.92 8.86 13.50
CA TYR A 236 24.91 7.86 13.76
C TYR A 236 23.54 8.34 13.31
N LEU A 237 23.06 9.51 13.77
CA LEU A 237 21.76 10.00 13.33
C LEU A 237 21.71 10.31 11.82
N ARG A 238 22.79 10.76 11.20
CA ARG A 238 22.83 10.88 9.73
C ARG A 238 22.75 9.52 9.03
N GLY A 239 23.40 8.51 9.59
CA GLY A 239 23.31 7.13 9.13
C GLY A 239 21.89 6.55 9.29
N PHE A 240 21.20 6.92 10.36
CA PHE A 240 19.81 6.54 10.64
C PHE A 240 18.86 7.11 9.57
N SER A 241 18.92 8.42 9.32
CA SER A 241 18.03 9.09 8.36
C SER A 241 18.25 8.63 6.94
N THR A 242 19.51 8.40 6.54
CA THR A 242 19.83 7.94 5.19
C THR A 242 19.25 6.54 4.96
N ARG A 243 19.37 5.65 5.95
CA ARG A 243 18.79 4.30 5.87
C ARG A 243 17.27 4.32 5.82
N PHE A 244 16.64 5.16 6.64
CA PHE A 244 15.18 5.32 6.64
C PHE A 244 14.66 5.81 5.29
N GLN A 245 15.26 6.84 4.70
CA GLN A 245 14.85 7.34 3.38
C GLN A 245 15.01 6.25 2.30
N ASN A 246 16.15 5.55 2.29
CA ASN A 246 16.38 4.45 1.36
C ASN A 246 15.39 3.28 1.58
N LEU A 247 14.94 3.08 2.82
CA LEU A 247 13.95 2.07 3.15
C LEU A 247 12.59 2.44 2.57
N LEU A 248 12.14 3.70 2.70
CA LEU A 248 10.92 4.18 2.07
C LEU A 248 10.97 4.03 0.54
N ILE A 249 12.12 4.35 -0.08
CA ILE A 249 12.32 4.11 -1.52
C ILE A 249 12.19 2.62 -1.84
N ALA A 250 12.84 1.74 -1.08
CA ALA A 250 12.78 0.31 -1.32
C ALA A 250 11.35 -0.25 -1.21
N VAL A 251 10.52 0.24 -0.28
CA VAL A 251 9.13 -0.23 -0.19
C VAL A 251 8.28 0.28 -1.35
N ASP A 252 8.47 1.51 -1.81
CA ASP A 252 7.81 2.00 -3.03
C ASP A 252 8.19 1.15 -4.25
N GLU A 253 9.47 0.80 -4.41
CA GLU A 253 9.95 -0.06 -5.50
C GLU A 253 9.32 -1.46 -5.45
N ILE A 254 9.17 -2.05 -4.26
CA ILE A 254 8.42 -3.30 -4.07
C ILE A 254 6.95 -3.10 -4.47
N GLY A 255 6.33 -1.99 -4.05
CA GLY A 255 4.95 -1.65 -4.38
C GLY A 255 4.70 -1.50 -5.88
N TYR A 256 5.65 -0.90 -6.62
CA TYR A 256 5.55 -0.79 -8.08
C TYR A 256 5.49 -2.17 -8.74
N GLN A 257 6.24 -3.15 -8.22
CA GLN A 257 6.20 -4.52 -8.76
C GLN A 257 4.96 -5.28 -8.30
N TYR A 258 4.46 -5.03 -7.08
CA TYR A 258 3.25 -5.66 -6.54
C TYR A 258 2.02 -5.41 -7.42
N PHE A 259 1.87 -4.18 -7.92
CA PHE A 259 0.78 -3.80 -8.82
C PHE A 259 1.05 -4.09 -10.31
N GLN A 260 2.11 -4.84 -10.63
CA GLN A 260 2.39 -5.36 -11.97
C GLN A 260 2.05 -6.86 -12.04
N GLU A 261 2.03 -7.41 -13.25
CA GLU A 261 1.93 -8.86 -13.43
C GLU A 261 3.11 -9.56 -12.74
N PRO A 262 2.85 -10.57 -11.90
CA PRO A 262 3.93 -11.41 -11.39
C PRO A 262 4.62 -12.16 -12.54
N ASP A 263 5.89 -11.85 -12.77
CA ASP A 263 6.76 -12.49 -13.74
C ASP A 263 8.20 -12.60 -13.18
N ASN A 264 9.12 -13.18 -13.94
CA ASN A 264 10.50 -13.35 -13.49
C ASN A 264 11.23 -12.01 -13.23
N ARG A 265 10.85 -10.92 -13.92
CA ARG A 265 11.46 -9.60 -13.74
C ARG A 265 10.91 -8.91 -12.49
N THR A 266 9.59 -8.90 -12.31
CA THR A 266 8.98 -8.31 -11.13
C THR A 266 9.45 -9.03 -9.87
N GLN A 267 9.57 -10.36 -9.90
CA GLN A 267 10.14 -11.14 -8.80
C GLN A 267 11.59 -10.79 -8.49
N LEU A 268 12.45 -10.67 -9.51
CA LEU A 268 13.86 -10.31 -9.31
C LEU A 268 14.00 -8.93 -8.67
N ASN A 269 13.18 -7.97 -9.11
CA ASN A 269 13.17 -6.61 -8.55
C ASN A 269 12.63 -6.61 -7.11
N VAL A 270 11.50 -7.28 -6.85
CA VAL A 270 10.93 -7.42 -5.50
C VAL A 270 11.97 -7.99 -4.55
N GLN A 271 12.63 -9.09 -4.95
CA GLN A 271 13.67 -9.70 -4.13
C GLN A 271 14.78 -8.70 -3.81
N TYR A 272 15.36 -8.05 -4.82
CA TYR A 272 16.47 -7.11 -4.62
C TYR A 272 16.12 -6.00 -3.62
N HIS A 273 14.91 -5.43 -3.74
CA HIS A 273 14.46 -4.36 -2.86
C HIS A 273 14.06 -4.88 -1.47
N PHE A 274 13.48 -6.07 -1.36
CA PHE A 274 13.16 -6.71 -0.09
C PHE A 274 14.44 -7.03 0.71
N ASP A 275 15.42 -7.62 0.05
CA ASP A 275 16.73 -7.94 0.60
C ASP A 275 17.45 -6.67 1.13
N ASN A 276 17.39 -5.60 0.33
CA ASN A 276 17.90 -4.30 0.74
C ASN A 276 17.11 -3.72 1.92
N ALA A 277 15.77 -3.79 1.91
CA ALA A 277 14.92 -3.28 2.97
C ALA A 277 15.21 -3.95 4.33
N ILE A 278 15.32 -5.28 4.39
CA ILE A 278 15.72 -5.99 5.62
C ILE A 278 17.10 -5.52 6.13
N SER A 279 18.05 -5.33 5.22
CA SER A 279 19.38 -4.82 5.56
C SER A 279 19.33 -3.39 6.10
N LEU A 280 18.47 -2.54 5.56
CA LEU A 280 18.26 -1.16 6.02
C LEU A 280 17.60 -1.12 7.41
N ILE A 281 16.57 -1.95 7.66
CA ILE A 281 15.91 -2.04 8.98
C ILE A 281 16.91 -2.48 10.05
N THR A 282 17.68 -3.55 9.80
CA THR A 282 18.72 -3.97 10.75
C THR A 282 19.80 -2.91 10.95
N GLY A 283 20.17 -2.17 9.90
CA GLY A 283 21.07 -1.03 10.00
C GLY A 283 20.50 0.13 10.84
N VAL A 284 19.19 0.35 10.82
CA VAL A 284 18.51 1.31 11.71
C VAL A 284 18.65 0.89 13.16
N PHE A 285 18.39 -0.39 13.48
CA PHE A 285 18.60 -0.94 14.83
C PHE A 285 20.04 -0.79 15.31
N ASP A 286 21.01 -1.16 14.46
CA ASP A 286 22.44 -1.07 14.78
C ASP A 286 22.84 0.40 15.05
N THR A 287 22.28 1.35 14.28
CA THR A 287 22.54 2.79 14.46
C THR A 287 21.95 3.33 15.76
N LEU A 288 20.71 2.93 16.12
CA LEU A 288 20.09 3.31 17.39
C LEU A 288 20.86 2.73 18.60
N ALA A 289 21.35 1.50 18.48
CA ALA A 289 22.16 0.88 19.53
C ALA A 289 23.50 1.62 19.72
N LEU A 290 24.20 1.96 18.63
CA LEU A 290 25.43 2.75 18.69
C LEU A 290 25.18 4.16 19.25
N LYS A 291 24.07 4.79 18.88
CA LYS A 291 23.70 6.09 19.45
C LYS A 291 23.44 6.03 20.94
N THR A 292 22.87 4.93 21.41
CA THR A 292 22.63 4.66 22.83
C THR A 292 23.94 4.48 23.59
N VAL A 293 24.90 3.75 23.01
CA VAL A 293 26.25 3.62 23.57
C VAL A 293 26.91 5.00 23.74
N GLU A 294 26.84 5.85 22.71
CA GLU A 294 27.39 7.20 22.78
C GLU A 294 26.67 8.05 23.85
N LYS A 295 25.33 8.02 23.88
CA LYS A 295 24.51 8.82 24.80
C LYS A 295 24.79 8.51 26.27
N TYR A 296 25.01 7.24 26.60
CA TYR A 296 25.20 6.78 27.98
C TYR A 296 26.65 6.39 28.32
N ALA A 297 27.60 6.60 27.39
CA ALA A 297 29.02 6.25 27.55
C ALA A 297 29.26 4.79 27.96
N ILE A 298 28.66 3.84 27.23
CA ILE A 298 28.81 2.39 27.47
C ILE A 298 30.09 1.88 26.81
N ASP A 299 31.21 1.88 27.53
CA ASP A 299 32.55 1.64 26.93
C ASP A 299 33.04 0.18 26.98
N ASP A 300 32.52 -0.65 27.88
CA ASP A 300 33.07 -1.99 28.17
C ASP A 300 32.53 -3.11 27.25
N ILE A 301 31.94 -2.76 26.10
CA ILE A 301 31.35 -3.71 25.16
C ILE A 301 32.05 -3.67 23.82
N ARG A 302 32.51 -4.83 23.35
CA ARG A 302 33.09 -4.93 22.01
C ARG A 302 32.02 -4.62 20.95
N LYS A 303 32.41 -3.84 19.93
CA LYS A 303 31.47 -3.30 18.93
C LYS A 303 30.59 -4.37 18.26
N GLU A 304 31.11 -5.57 18.05
CA GLU A 304 30.38 -6.68 17.44
C GLU A 304 29.23 -7.25 18.30
N PHE A 305 29.15 -6.91 19.60
CA PHE A 305 28.06 -7.28 20.51
C PHE A 305 27.10 -6.13 20.81
N ILE A 306 27.29 -4.95 20.20
CA ILE A 306 26.31 -3.86 20.29
C ILE A 306 25.17 -4.21 19.33
N SER A 307 24.03 -4.65 19.87
CA SER A 307 22.87 -5.07 19.08
C SER A 307 21.60 -5.01 19.91
N LEU A 308 20.47 -4.71 19.27
CA LEU A 308 19.16 -4.78 19.92
C LEU A 308 18.62 -6.22 20.05
N SER A 309 19.21 -7.20 19.37
CA SER A 309 18.79 -8.60 19.49
C SER A 309 19.37 -9.26 20.74
N ASN A 310 18.52 -9.99 21.48
CA ASN A 310 18.93 -10.77 22.65
C ASN A 310 20.02 -11.82 22.35
N ASN A 311 20.08 -12.34 21.12
CA ASN A 311 21.00 -13.42 20.77
C ASN A 311 22.47 -12.98 20.79
N ARG A 312 22.75 -11.71 20.52
CA ARG A 312 24.12 -11.14 20.47
C ARG A 312 24.33 -9.99 21.45
N GLY A 313 23.29 -9.21 21.71
CA GLY A 313 23.37 -7.97 22.49
C GLY A 313 23.07 -8.09 23.97
N ARG A 314 23.14 -9.30 24.57
CA ARG A 314 22.71 -9.50 25.96
C ARG A 314 23.40 -8.56 26.95
N ASP A 315 24.73 -8.45 26.86
CA ASP A 315 25.51 -7.60 27.77
C ASP A 315 25.18 -6.12 27.53
N PHE A 316 25.07 -5.70 26.27
CA PHE A 316 24.62 -4.36 25.90
C PHE A 316 23.23 -4.02 26.44
N LEU A 317 22.28 -4.94 26.32
CA LEU A 317 20.92 -4.75 26.83
C LEU A 317 20.87 -4.70 28.37
N ASN A 318 21.85 -5.29 29.07
CA ASN A 318 21.96 -5.12 30.53
C ASN A 318 22.48 -3.73 30.87
N GLU A 319 23.52 -3.24 30.19
CA GLU A 319 24.02 -1.87 30.39
C GLU A 319 22.95 -0.82 30.08
N VAL A 320 22.17 -1.02 29.01
CA VAL A 320 21.02 -0.15 28.70
C VAL A 320 20.00 -0.15 29.84
N ARG A 321 19.74 -1.30 30.48
CA ARG A 321 18.81 -1.37 31.61
C ARG A 321 19.28 -0.54 32.80
N GLU A 322 20.58 -0.56 33.08
CA GLU A 322 21.19 0.19 34.18
C GLU A 322 21.15 1.70 33.90
N ALA A 323 21.37 2.11 32.65
CA ALA A 323 21.36 3.51 32.25
C ALA A 323 19.94 4.09 32.08
N ASN A 324 19.03 3.33 31.45
CA ASN A 324 17.67 3.74 31.16
C ASN A 324 16.72 2.53 31.07
N THR A 325 16.01 2.26 32.16
CA THR A 325 15.08 1.12 32.25
C THR A 325 13.91 1.24 31.27
N ASP A 326 13.35 2.43 31.07
CA ASP A 326 12.21 2.64 30.15
C ASP A 326 12.61 2.34 28.70
N LEU A 327 13.81 2.76 28.28
CA LEU A 327 14.36 2.41 26.97
C LEU A 327 14.54 0.91 26.81
N ARG A 328 15.02 0.23 27.86
CA ARG A 328 15.19 -1.22 27.84
C ARG A 328 13.86 -1.94 27.73
N ASP A 329 12.83 -1.48 28.43
CA ASP A 329 11.51 -2.08 28.44
C ASP A 329 10.84 -1.88 27.08
N HIS A 330 10.95 -0.69 26.47
CA HIS A 330 10.53 -0.46 25.09
C HIS A 330 11.19 -1.42 24.08
N ILE A 331 12.50 -1.69 24.23
CA ILE A 331 13.19 -2.71 23.42
C ILE A 331 12.64 -4.12 23.68
N ALA A 332 12.29 -4.43 24.94
CA ALA A 332 11.74 -5.74 25.31
C ALA A 332 10.36 -5.97 24.70
N ASP A 333 9.50 -4.95 24.72
CA ASP A 333 8.14 -5.00 24.19
C ASP A 333 8.11 -5.23 22.67
N HIS A 334 9.17 -4.82 21.96
CA HIS A 334 9.32 -5.01 20.51
C HIS A 334 10.26 -6.17 20.14
N MET A 335 10.63 -7.02 21.09
CA MET A 335 11.68 -8.03 20.90
C MET A 335 11.30 -9.09 19.86
N ALA A 336 10.01 -9.45 19.77
CA ALA A 336 9.50 -10.35 18.74
C ALA A 336 9.78 -9.80 17.33
N TYR A 337 9.36 -8.55 17.09
CA TYR A 337 9.62 -7.83 15.86
C TYR A 337 11.12 -7.70 15.53
N ILE A 338 11.93 -7.26 16.50
CA ILE A 338 13.38 -7.09 16.31
C ILE A 338 14.02 -8.42 15.88
N ASN A 339 13.71 -9.51 16.59
CA ASN A 339 14.29 -10.81 16.26
C ASN A 339 13.74 -11.39 14.95
N LEU A 340 12.46 -11.16 14.62
CA LEU A 340 11.89 -11.55 13.34
C LEU A 340 12.71 -10.97 12.17
N ILE A 341 13.01 -9.66 12.21
CA ILE A 341 13.83 -9.01 11.18
C ILE A 341 15.26 -9.56 11.17
N TYR A 342 15.87 -9.80 12.33
CA TYR A 342 17.23 -10.38 12.39
C TYR A 342 17.29 -11.83 11.89
N VAL A 343 16.22 -12.62 11.99
CA VAL A 343 16.13 -13.98 11.40
C VAL A 343 16.11 -13.91 9.88
N LEU A 344 15.51 -12.87 9.30
CA LEU A 344 15.50 -12.67 7.85
C LEU A 344 16.86 -12.25 7.28
N ARG A 345 17.68 -11.52 8.05
CA ARG A 345 18.97 -10.98 7.58
C ARG A 345 19.94 -12.03 7.02
N PRO A 346 20.24 -13.17 7.69
CA PRO A 346 21.09 -14.21 7.12
C PRO A 346 20.54 -14.81 5.83
N LEU A 347 19.21 -14.93 5.70
CA LEU A 347 18.55 -15.52 4.54
C LEU A 347 18.76 -14.65 3.30
N VAL A 348 18.57 -13.35 3.48
CA VAL A 348 18.82 -12.30 2.49
C VAL A 348 20.30 -12.22 2.08
N VAL A 349 21.24 -12.36 3.02
CA VAL A 349 22.68 -12.14 2.78
C VAL A 349 23.39 -13.39 2.26
N HIS A 350 22.90 -14.61 2.57
CA HIS A 350 23.65 -15.86 2.36
C HIS A 350 23.01 -16.88 1.42
N ARG A 351 21.80 -16.65 0.88
CA ARG A 351 21.17 -17.56 -0.10
C ARG A 351 20.92 -16.83 -1.43
N GLY A 352 21.34 -17.46 -2.52
CA GLY A 352 21.20 -16.89 -3.86
C GLY A 352 19.77 -17.01 -4.33
N GLY A 353 19.12 -15.87 -4.59
CA GLY A 353 17.95 -15.76 -5.46
C GLY A 353 16.74 -16.61 -5.04
N TYR A 354 15.63 -16.01 -4.67
CA TYR A 354 14.35 -16.70 -4.58
C TYR A 354 13.87 -17.08 -6.00
N GLN A 355 14.51 -18.09 -6.59
CA GLN A 355 14.09 -18.72 -7.85
C GLN A 355 12.77 -19.48 -7.59
N ASP A 356 11.81 -19.35 -8.50
CA ASP A 356 10.48 -19.96 -8.45
C ASP A 356 9.60 -19.46 -7.29
N SER A 357 9.39 -18.13 -7.25
CA SER A 357 8.61 -17.41 -6.22
C SER A 357 7.20 -17.02 -6.69
N LEU A 358 6.75 -17.56 -7.84
CA LEU A 358 5.39 -17.35 -8.31
C LEU A 358 4.46 -18.31 -7.60
N LEU A 359 3.47 -17.78 -6.90
CA LEU A 359 2.37 -18.55 -6.34
C LEU A 359 1.12 -18.33 -7.18
N GLU A 360 0.51 -19.42 -7.64
CA GLU A 360 -0.81 -19.43 -8.26
C GLU A 360 -1.74 -20.29 -7.39
N ASP A 361 -2.71 -19.64 -6.74
CA ASP A 361 -3.80 -20.29 -6.03
C ASP A 361 -5.07 -20.22 -6.89
N ALA A 362 -5.37 -21.32 -7.57
CA ALA A 362 -6.53 -21.42 -8.45
C ALA A 362 -7.86 -21.33 -7.69
N ASP A 363 -7.92 -21.79 -6.44
CA ASP A 363 -9.14 -21.78 -5.63
C ASP A 363 -9.50 -20.36 -5.20
N GLN A 364 -8.49 -19.55 -4.91
CA GLN A 364 -8.63 -18.13 -4.57
C GLN A 364 -8.58 -17.20 -5.80
N GLY A 365 -8.33 -17.73 -6.99
CA GLY A 365 -8.10 -16.95 -8.21
C GLY A 365 -6.96 -15.94 -8.06
N TRP A 366 -5.93 -16.29 -7.30
CA TRP A 366 -4.89 -15.37 -6.83
C TRP A 366 -3.53 -15.76 -7.37
N THR A 367 -2.76 -14.74 -7.78
CA THR A 367 -1.38 -14.92 -8.22
C THR A 367 -0.54 -13.82 -7.62
N ALA A 368 0.60 -14.18 -7.01
CA ALA A 368 1.52 -13.21 -6.42
C ALA A 368 2.97 -13.70 -6.46
N GLY A 369 3.90 -12.74 -6.42
CA GLY A 369 5.29 -13.03 -6.06
C GLY A 369 5.39 -13.17 -4.54
N VAL A 370 5.91 -14.30 -4.07
CA VAL A 370 5.97 -14.63 -2.63
C VAL A 370 7.30 -15.25 -2.25
N ILE A 371 7.66 -15.16 -0.98
CA ILE A 371 8.83 -15.84 -0.40
C ILE A 371 8.32 -17.06 0.38
N PRO A 372 8.57 -18.29 -0.10
CA PRO A 372 8.12 -19.48 0.61
C PRO A 372 8.98 -19.76 1.85
N LEU A 373 8.34 -20.02 2.99
CA LEU A 373 9.02 -20.28 4.26
C LEU A 373 9.75 -21.63 4.28
N ASP A 374 9.41 -22.58 3.41
CA ASP A 374 10.14 -23.85 3.27
C ASP A 374 11.56 -23.68 2.70
N ARG A 375 11.87 -22.51 2.12
CA ARG A 375 13.21 -22.14 1.68
C ARG A 375 14.11 -21.74 2.84
N PHE A 376 13.58 -21.65 4.05
CA PHE A 376 14.35 -21.40 5.26
C PHE A 376 14.93 -22.75 5.72
N ASN A 377 16.09 -22.76 6.39
CA ASN A 377 16.42 -23.98 7.12
C ASN A 377 15.44 -24.13 8.30
N GLU A 378 15.32 -25.35 8.81
CA GLU A 378 14.38 -25.68 9.88
C GLU A 378 14.51 -24.76 11.10
N ALA A 379 15.75 -24.46 11.53
CA ALA A 379 15.98 -23.59 12.69
C ALA A 379 15.53 -22.14 12.45
N ASP A 380 15.79 -21.58 11.27
CA ASP A 380 15.36 -20.22 10.92
C ASP A 380 13.84 -20.14 10.71
N ARG A 381 13.23 -21.18 10.13
CA ARG A 381 11.77 -21.29 9.98
C ARG A 381 11.09 -21.34 11.33
N ASP A 382 11.54 -22.21 12.22
CA ASP A 382 10.98 -22.34 13.57
C ASP A 382 11.15 -21.04 14.37
N ALA A 383 12.28 -20.35 14.20
CA ALA A 383 12.51 -19.05 14.80
C ALA A 383 11.55 -17.98 14.24
N PHE A 384 11.39 -17.92 12.91
CA PHE A 384 10.45 -17.01 12.25
C PHE A 384 9.02 -17.24 12.76
N GLU A 385 8.53 -18.49 12.71
CA GLU A 385 7.18 -18.83 13.15
C GLU A 385 6.95 -18.50 14.62
N ARG A 386 7.95 -18.75 15.50
CA ARG A 386 7.84 -18.41 16.91
C ARG A 386 7.67 -16.90 17.11
N TYR A 387 8.53 -16.09 16.50
CA TYR A 387 8.47 -14.64 16.69
C TYR A 387 7.23 -14.05 16.02
N TYR A 388 6.82 -14.59 14.88
CA TYR A 388 5.61 -14.16 14.20
C TYR A 388 4.34 -14.46 15.01
N ARG A 389 4.24 -15.62 15.69
CA ARG A 389 3.10 -15.91 16.60
C ARG A 389 2.97 -14.95 17.78
N GLU A 390 4.03 -14.22 18.11
CA GLU A 390 4.01 -13.19 19.16
C GLU A 390 3.58 -11.81 18.62
N ILE A 391 3.46 -11.67 17.30
CA ILE A 391 2.95 -10.48 16.63
C ILE A 391 1.43 -10.64 16.50
N ASP A 392 0.70 -9.58 16.87
CA ASP A 392 -0.74 -9.49 16.63
C ASP A 392 -0.96 -9.19 15.15
N ASP A 393 -1.46 -10.16 14.41
CA ASP A 393 -1.63 -10.09 12.95
C ASP A 393 -3.01 -10.60 12.54
N ASP A 394 -3.80 -9.69 11.99
CA ASP A 394 -5.18 -9.94 11.59
C ASP A 394 -5.28 -10.32 10.10
N PRO A 395 -6.27 -11.15 9.71
CA PRO A 395 -6.55 -11.40 8.29
C PRO A 395 -7.08 -10.14 7.60
N LEU A 396 -6.67 -9.91 6.35
CA LEU A 396 -7.26 -8.86 5.52
C LEU A 396 -8.70 -9.24 5.12
N PRO A 397 -9.62 -8.26 5.04
CA PRO A 397 -11.04 -8.53 4.82
C PRO A 397 -11.38 -9.04 3.39
N TYR A 398 -10.56 -8.67 2.40
CA TYR A 398 -10.83 -8.94 0.98
C TYR A 398 -9.66 -9.62 0.26
N ASP A 399 -8.65 -10.06 1.02
CA ASP A 399 -7.45 -10.73 0.54
C ASP A 399 -7.16 -11.96 1.38
N PRO A 400 -6.51 -13.00 0.82
CA PRO A 400 -6.15 -14.22 1.52
C PRO A 400 -4.92 -14.04 2.42
N LEU A 401 -4.43 -12.79 2.51
CA LEU A 401 -3.24 -12.40 3.26
C LEU A 401 -3.65 -11.87 4.64
N THR A 402 -2.71 -11.90 5.57
CA THR A 402 -2.79 -11.12 6.81
C THR A 402 -2.26 -9.70 6.63
N GLU A 403 -2.39 -8.83 7.64
CA GLU A 403 -1.83 -7.48 7.62
C GLU A 403 -0.29 -7.48 7.45
N TRP A 404 0.40 -8.46 8.02
CA TRP A 404 1.84 -8.69 7.79
C TRP A 404 2.16 -9.44 6.51
N GLY A 405 1.16 -9.69 5.65
CA GLY A 405 1.39 -10.31 4.34
C GLY A 405 1.73 -11.80 4.43
N LEU A 406 1.31 -12.52 5.47
CA LEU A 406 1.40 -13.97 5.45
C LEU A 406 0.23 -14.58 4.70
N TYR A 407 0.55 -15.59 3.90
CA TYR A 407 -0.42 -16.46 3.27
C TYR A 407 -0.15 -17.90 3.67
N GLN A 408 -1.17 -18.59 4.18
CA GLN A 408 -1.10 -20.00 4.51
C GLN A 408 -2.09 -20.76 3.60
N ALA A 409 -1.56 -21.51 2.65
CA ALA A 409 -2.36 -22.39 1.82
C ALA A 409 -2.73 -23.65 2.59
N ASP A 410 -3.97 -24.14 2.41
CA ASP A 410 -4.42 -25.42 3.00
C ASP A 410 -3.59 -26.61 2.51
N TRP A 411 -3.02 -26.51 1.31
CA TRP A 411 -2.23 -27.56 0.66
C TRP A 411 -0.73 -27.46 0.93
N ALA A 412 -0.25 -26.40 1.58
CA ALA A 412 1.17 -26.15 1.79
C ALA A 412 1.61 -26.48 3.22
N ASP A 413 2.74 -27.20 3.36
CA ASP A 413 3.32 -27.55 4.66
C ASP A 413 3.91 -26.34 5.41
N ALA A 414 4.19 -25.25 4.69
CA ALA A 414 4.71 -24.00 5.24
C ALA A 414 4.06 -22.80 4.57
N GLY A 415 3.99 -21.68 5.28
CA GLY A 415 3.42 -20.44 4.77
C GLY A 415 4.32 -19.70 3.77
N TYR A 416 3.80 -18.58 3.28
CA TYR A 416 4.43 -17.70 2.32
C TYR A 416 4.39 -16.26 2.84
N ILE A 417 5.44 -15.49 2.53
CA ILE A 417 5.49 -14.05 2.78
C ILE A 417 5.23 -13.32 1.46
N GLU A 418 4.19 -12.49 1.41
CA GLU A 418 4.01 -11.49 0.36
C GLU A 418 4.86 -10.25 0.71
N PRO A 419 5.91 -9.93 -0.07
CA PRO A 419 6.90 -8.94 0.32
C PRO A 419 6.37 -7.53 0.55
N TYR A 420 5.35 -7.09 -0.21
CA TYR A 420 4.85 -5.72 -0.10
C TYR A 420 4.11 -5.50 1.22
N HIS A 421 3.12 -6.33 1.55
CA HIS A 421 2.39 -6.26 2.81
C HIS A 421 3.30 -6.47 4.02
N PHE A 422 4.21 -7.43 3.96
CA PHE A 422 5.18 -7.64 5.02
C PHE A 422 6.06 -6.41 5.26
N MET A 423 6.54 -5.76 4.19
CA MET A 423 7.33 -4.53 4.31
C MET A 423 6.51 -3.34 4.80
N LYS A 424 5.24 -3.21 4.39
CA LYS A 424 4.35 -2.18 4.94
C LYS A 424 4.20 -2.32 6.46
N ALA A 425 3.89 -3.51 6.95
CA ALA A 425 3.74 -3.79 8.38
C ALA A 425 5.05 -3.62 9.16
N ALA A 426 6.16 -4.12 8.60
CA ALA A 426 7.48 -4.01 9.21
C ALA A 426 7.96 -2.56 9.32
N VAL A 427 7.75 -1.73 8.29
CA VAL A 427 8.14 -0.31 8.31
C VAL A 427 7.24 0.50 9.23
N LYS A 428 5.92 0.23 9.24
CA LYS A 428 4.98 0.84 10.18
C LYS A 428 5.41 0.60 11.63
N THR A 429 5.76 -0.64 11.97
CA THR A 429 6.29 -1.01 13.29
C THR A 429 7.63 -0.35 13.58
N LEU A 430 8.53 -0.26 12.59
CA LEU A 430 9.82 0.42 12.73
C LEU A 430 9.66 1.89 13.06
N ILE A 431 8.73 2.59 12.39
CA ILE A 431 8.48 4.02 12.58
C ILE A 431 8.04 4.26 14.03
N GLN A 432 7.07 3.49 14.53
CA GLN A 432 6.60 3.58 15.91
C GLN A 432 7.75 3.28 16.90
N PHE A 433 8.46 2.18 16.69
CA PHE A 433 9.58 1.77 17.51
C PHE A 433 10.66 2.86 17.58
N ALA A 434 11.11 3.36 16.42
CA ALA A 434 12.20 4.32 16.33
C ALA A 434 11.82 5.70 16.88
N ASN A 435 10.58 6.16 16.63
CA ASN A 435 10.12 7.44 17.17
C ASN A 435 10.07 7.41 18.71
N ALA A 436 9.48 6.36 19.30
CA ALA A 436 9.47 6.17 20.75
C ALA A 436 10.89 5.96 21.33
N TYR A 437 11.77 5.24 20.62
CA TYR A 437 13.16 5.06 21.02
C TYR A 437 13.90 6.40 21.12
N LEU A 438 13.76 7.26 20.11
CA LEU A 438 14.38 8.60 20.10
C LEU A 438 13.81 9.47 21.24
N GLN A 439 12.51 9.36 21.54
CA GLN A 439 11.92 10.02 22.70
C GLN A 439 12.63 9.63 24.01
N LEU A 440 12.83 8.32 24.20
CA LEU A 440 13.46 7.75 25.40
C LEU A 440 14.96 8.07 25.50
N LEU A 441 15.61 8.39 24.37
CA LEU A 441 16.95 8.98 24.33
C LEU A 441 16.99 10.49 24.61
N GLY A 442 15.82 11.12 24.79
CA GLY A 442 15.67 12.54 25.11
C GLY A 442 15.54 13.45 23.91
N TYR A 443 15.21 12.93 22.72
CA TYR A 443 14.97 13.75 21.54
C TYR A 443 13.53 14.30 21.54
N PRO A 444 13.34 15.63 21.62
CA PRO A 444 12.02 16.25 21.55
C PRO A 444 11.38 16.10 20.17
N ASP A 445 10.08 16.40 20.08
CA ASP A 445 9.39 16.49 18.80
C ASP A 445 9.85 17.76 18.08
N PHE A 446 10.61 17.60 17.01
CA PHE A 446 11.16 18.72 16.26
C PHE A 446 10.08 19.51 15.51
N ILE A 447 9.03 18.83 15.03
CA ILE A 447 7.95 19.48 14.30
C ILE A 447 7.21 20.41 15.25
N GLU A 448 6.88 19.94 16.45
CA GLU A 448 6.24 20.78 17.47
C GLU A 448 7.14 21.94 17.90
N GLN A 449 8.42 21.70 18.16
CA GLN A 449 9.35 22.77 18.53
C GLN A 449 9.46 23.87 17.46
N ARG A 450 9.56 23.48 16.19
CA ARG A 450 9.69 24.46 15.10
C ARG A 450 8.40 25.19 14.77
N ARG A 451 7.22 24.72 15.23
CA ARG A 451 5.96 25.48 15.08
C ARG A 451 5.96 26.76 15.90
N GLU A 452 6.82 26.85 16.92
CA GLU A 452 6.97 28.03 17.76
C GLU A 452 7.89 29.10 17.12
N ASP A 453 8.68 28.72 16.11
CA ASP A 453 9.67 29.56 15.44
C ASP A 453 9.31 29.78 13.94
N ASP A 454 9.01 31.02 13.53
CA ASP A 454 8.59 31.38 12.16
C ASP A 454 9.56 30.90 11.05
N GLU A 455 10.84 30.63 11.36
CA GLU A 455 11.86 30.17 10.41
C GLU A 455 11.62 28.75 9.86
N GLY A 456 10.68 27.98 10.42
CA GLY A 456 10.36 26.60 10.00
C GLY A 456 9.05 26.42 9.21
N ALA A 457 8.27 27.48 9.01
CA ALA A 457 6.87 27.38 8.58
C ALA A 457 6.67 26.59 7.26
N THR A 458 7.47 26.85 6.22
CA THR A 458 7.36 26.15 4.91
C THR A 458 7.71 24.67 5.01
N PHE A 459 8.72 24.31 5.82
CA PHE A 459 9.11 22.91 6.02
C PHE A 459 8.00 22.14 6.74
N ILE A 460 7.45 22.72 7.80
CA ILE A 460 6.36 22.13 8.58
C ILE A 460 5.10 22.00 7.72
N ASP A 461 4.71 23.04 6.98
CA ASP A 461 3.58 23.00 6.05
C ASP A 461 3.76 21.89 5.00
N THR A 462 4.98 21.68 4.49
CA THR A 462 5.25 20.58 3.54
C THR A 462 5.12 19.21 4.20
N CYS A 463 5.65 19.03 5.43
CA CYS A 463 5.48 17.79 6.19
C CYS A 463 4.00 17.52 6.54
N ASP A 464 3.26 18.54 6.96
CA ASP A 464 1.84 18.43 7.29
C ASP A 464 1.01 18.10 6.06
N ARG A 465 1.28 18.76 4.92
CA ARG A 465 0.66 18.43 3.63
C ARG A 465 0.95 17.00 3.23
N ILE A 466 2.21 16.54 3.29
CA ILE A 466 2.56 15.15 2.99
C ILE A 466 1.85 14.16 3.91
N ARG A 467 1.71 14.48 5.20
CA ARG A 467 1.05 13.63 6.18
C ARG A 467 -0.47 13.55 5.96
N GLN A 468 -1.11 14.69 5.70
CA GLN A 468 -2.57 14.81 5.59
C GLN A 468 -3.08 14.44 4.20
N THR A 469 -2.48 15.04 3.18
CA THR A 469 -2.94 15.02 1.79
C THR A 469 -1.92 14.46 0.84
N GLY A 470 -0.69 14.22 1.32
CA GLY A 470 0.38 13.74 0.50
C GLY A 470 -0.17 12.56 -0.26
N LEU A 471 0.04 12.60 -1.56
CA LEU A 471 -0.37 11.53 -2.45
C LEU A 471 0.60 10.34 -2.24
N THR A 472 0.74 9.97 -0.96
CA THR A 472 1.54 8.93 -0.34
C THR A 472 0.72 7.66 -0.44
N GLY A 473 1.39 6.54 -0.67
CA GLY A 473 0.70 5.26 -0.73
C GLY A 473 0.18 4.84 0.65
N PHE A 474 1.01 4.10 1.40
CA PHE A 474 0.62 3.45 2.65
C PHE A 474 1.20 4.10 3.93
N TYR A 475 2.06 5.12 3.80
CA TYR A 475 2.79 5.74 4.92
C TYR A 475 1.91 6.68 5.75
N GLN A 476 0.80 6.18 6.28
CA GLN A 476 -0.02 6.95 7.19
C GLN A 476 0.58 6.94 8.60
N VAL A 477 0.70 8.13 9.18
CA VAL A 477 1.10 8.36 10.56
C VAL A 477 -0.17 8.40 11.41
N PHE A 478 -0.19 7.58 12.46
CA PHE A 478 -1.13 7.62 13.56
C PHE A 478 -1.24 9.03 14.19
N PRO A 479 -2.36 9.34 14.88
CA PRO A 479 -2.60 10.64 15.51
C PRO A 479 -1.41 11.19 16.32
#